data_AF-A0A1M6LZG1-F1
#
_entry.id   AF-A0A1M6LZG1-F1
#
_cell.length_a   1.000
_cell.length_b   1.000
_cell.length_c   1.000
_cell.angle_alpha   90.00
_cell.angle_beta   90.00
_cell.angle_gamma   90.00
#
_symmetry.space_group_name_H-M   'P 1'
#
loop_
_entity.id
_entity.type
_entity.pdbx_description
1 polymer ?
#
loop_
_entity_poly.entity_id
_entity_poly.type
_entity_poly.pdbx_seq_one_letter_code
_entity_poly.pdbx_strand_id
1 'polypeptide(L)'
;MTIAAFPLRTGVPPASLSTRIQAAVQQALDGRRLVGAVVLVARDGELIHRQAAGWADRESRRTMTVDAVFRLASVSKPIVSTAALVLVAQGRLNLDDGIDRWLPEFRPRLADGRPARITTRQLLSHTAGLDYRFFEADADGPYARAGVSDGMDASGISLGENLRRIATVPLLYEPGTAWGYSLATDVLGALIEQVHGEPLDAAVRQLVTGPLGMADTGFVALDAQRVATAYVNDAPQPHPLAEGEIVSPFEGAVGIPYSPARIFDPQAFPSGGAGMAGTAEDFLRLLEALRQGCGALLPNELIAEMARDQTGGQELPNAPGFGFGLGFSVLRDQALAASPESEGTWRWGGAYGHAWFVDRVRGLSVVALTNTLYEGMSGRFVTDLRDAVYGALEGAR
;
A
#
# COMPACT_ATOMS: atom_id res chain seq x y z
N MET A 1 6.89 18.10 -23.23
CA MET A 1 5.46 18.43 -23.05
C MET A 1 5.15 18.31 -21.58
N THR A 2 4.79 19.40 -20.92
CA THR A 2 4.32 19.37 -19.53
C THR A 2 2.95 18.71 -19.52
N ILE A 3 2.85 17.47 -19.04
CA ILE A 3 1.56 16.84 -18.77
C ILE A 3 0.93 17.68 -17.63
N ALA A 4 -0.24 18.25 -17.87
CA ALA A 4 -0.96 18.96 -16.81
C ALA A 4 -1.26 17.96 -15.68
N ALA A 5 -0.98 18.35 -14.43
CA ALA A 5 -1.23 17.50 -13.26
C ALA A 5 -2.69 17.02 -13.24
N PHE A 6 -2.92 15.77 -12.85
CA PHE A 6 -4.27 15.20 -12.75
C PHE A 6 -5.10 16.00 -11.72
N PRO A 7 -6.14 16.74 -12.14
CA PRO A 7 -6.82 17.67 -11.23
C PRO A 7 -7.85 16.93 -10.37
N LEU A 8 -7.77 17.12 -9.06
CA LEU A 8 -8.89 16.81 -8.15
C LEU A 8 -9.85 18.00 -8.18
N ARG A 9 -11.10 17.78 -8.63
CA ARG A 9 -12.12 18.84 -8.60
C ARG A 9 -12.69 18.92 -7.18
N THR A 10 -13.10 20.10 -6.74
CA THR A 10 -13.77 20.27 -5.43
C THR A 10 -15.28 20.24 -5.63
N GLY A 11 -15.98 19.32 -4.97
CA GLY A 11 -17.44 19.22 -4.98
C GLY A 11 -18.08 19.69 -3.67
N VAL A 12 -19.40 19.89 -3.66
CA VAL A 12 -20.15 20.14 -2.42
C VAL A 12 -20.63 18.81 -1.86
N PRO A 13 -20.20 18.40 -0.65
CA PRO A 13 -20.72 17.18 -0.03
C PRO A 13 -22.22 17.22 0.17
N PRO A 14 -22.92 16.08 0.07
CA PRO A 14 -24.15 15.91 0.83
C PRO A 14 -23.82 16.12 2.32
N ALA A 15 -24.45 17.10 2.97
CA ALA A 15 -24.13 17.47 4.37
C ALA A 15 -24.14 16.26 5.33
N SER A 16 -24.98 15.26 5.06
CA SER A 16 -25.05 14.04 5.86
C SER A 16 -23.78 13.16 5.77
N LEU A 17 -23.09 13.10 4.62
CA LEU A 17 -21.89 12.27 4.42
C LEU A 17 -20.74 12.76 5.29
N SER A 18 -20.43 14.05 5.22
CA SER A 18 -19.34 14.63 6.00
C SER A 18 -19.58 14.52 7.50
N THR A 19 -20.82 14.72 7.97
CA THR A 19 -21.17 14.57 9.38
C THR A 19 -20.94 13.15 9.90
N ARG A 20 -21.32 12.11 9.14
CA ARG A 20 -21.09 10.72 9.56
C ARG A 20 -19.61 10.35 9.61
N ILE A 21 -18.83 10.76 8.60
CA ILE A 21 -17.39 10.51 8.58
C ILE A 21 -16.72 11.22 9.76
N GLN A 22 -17.06 12.48 10.00
CA GLN A 22 -16.56 13.24 11.15
C GLN A 22 -16.90 12.55 12.48
N ALA A 23 -18.12 12.03 12.62
CA ALA A 23 -18.52 11.31 13.83
C ALA A 23 -17.71 10.01 14.03
N ALA A 24 -17.49 9.21 12.97
CA ALA A 24 -16.69 7.99 13.03
C ALA A 24 -15.23 8.29 13.42
N VAL A 25 -14.63 9.32 12.82
CA VAL A 25 -13.28 9.78 13.16
C VAL A 25 -13.22 10.27 14.61
N GLN A 26 -14.17 11.12 15.03
CA GLN A 26 -14.20 11.66 16.38
C GLN A 26 -14.38 10.55 17.43
N GLN A 27 -15.22 9.55 17.16
CA GLN A 27 -15.42 8.40 18.05
C GLN A 27 -14.13 7.58 18.22
N ALA A 28 -13.32 7.43 17.17
CA ALA A 28 -12.03 6.76 17.27
C ALA A 28 -11.01 7.57 18.10
N LEU A 29 -11.01 8.89 17.97
CA LEU A 29 -10.15 9.79 18.76
C LEU A 29 -10.57 9.84 20.24
N ASP A 30 -11.86 10.02 20.52
CA ASP A 30 -12.41 10.07 21.88
C ASP A 30 -12.22 8.74 22.62
N GLY A 31 -12.38 7.63 21.89
CA GLY A 31 -12.10 6.28 22.37
C GLY A 31 -10.60 5.95 22.49
N ARG A 32 -9.72 6.90 22.16
CA ARG A 32 -8.25 6.73 22.15
C ARG A 32 -7.78 5.54 21.33
N ARG A 33 -8.51 5.19 20.27
CA ARG A 33 -8.10 4.16 19.30
C ARG A 33 -7.17 4.73 18.23
N LEU A 34 -7.30 6.01 17.93
CA LEU A 34 -6.45 6.76 17.01
C LEU A 34 -5.85 7.99 17.70
N VAL A 35 -4.67 8.43 17.22
CA VAL A 35 -4.06 9.70 17.62
C VAL A 35 -4.38 10.82 16.65
N GLY A 36 -4.30 10.55 15.35
CA GLY A 36 -4.66 11.49 14.30
C GLY A 36 -4.89 10.80 12.95
N ALA A 37 -5.63 11.48 12.08
CA ALA A 37 -5.99 10.97 10.75
C ALA A 37 -6.19 12.09 9.74
N VAL A 38 -5.94 11.76 8.47
CA VAL A 38 -6.41 12.51 7.30
C VAL A 38 -7.31 11.59 6.48
N VAL A 39 -8.54 12.03 6.24
CA VAL A 39 -9.55 11.28 5.49
C VAL A 39 -10.03 12.11 4.30
N LEU A 40 -9.90 11.54 3.10
CA LEU A 40 -10.38 12.13 1.85
C LEU A 40 -11.37 11.19 1.18
N VAL A 41 -12.45 11.75 0.64
CA VAL A 41 -13.42 11.02 -0.20
C VAL A 41 -13.66 11.77 -1.48
N ALA A 42 -13.41 11.12 -2.60
CA ALA A 42 -13.81 11.58 -3.92
C ALA A 42 -14.99 10.76 -4.43
N ARG A 43 -15.90 11.42 -5.16
CA ARG A 43 -16.97 10.77 -5.92
C ARG A 43 -17.02 11.39 -7.32
N ASP A 44 -16.97 10.56 -8.34
CA ASP A 44 -17.06 10.98 -9.75
C ASP A 44 -16.04 12.09 -10.13
N GLY A 45 -14.86 12.06 -9.51
CA GLY A 45 -13.78 13.02 -9.75
C GLY A 45 -13.82 14.27 -8.88
N GLU A 46 -14.84 14.39 -8.02
CA GLU A 46 -15.01 15.50 -7.10
C GLU A 46 -14.66 15.09 -5.67
N LEU A 47 -13.74 15.82 -5.04
CA LEU A 47 -13.46 15.74 -3.62
C LEU A 47 -14.68 16.26 -2.84
N ILE A 48 -15.41 15.32 -2.24
CA ILE A 48 -16.64 15.59 -1.47
C ILE A 48 -16.42 15.54 0.04
N HIS A 49 -15.28 15.03 0.51
CA HIS A 49 -14.91 15.11 1.93
C HIS A 49 -13.40 15.30 2.07
N ARG A 50 -13.00 16.21 2.96
CA ARG A 50 -11.60 16.54 3.25
C ARG A 50 -11.48 16.89 4.73
N GLN A 51 -10.86 16.02 5.51
CA GLN A 51 -10.70 16.20 6.95
C GLN A 51 -9.28 15.84 7.40
N ALA A 52 -8.74 16.66 8.30
CA ALA A 52 -7.67 16.29 9.21
C ALA A 52 -8.22 16.36 10.64
N ALA A 53 -7.84 15.41 11.49
CA ALA A 53 -8.33 15.33 12.87
C ALA A 53 -7.26 14.77 13.81
N GLY A 54 -7.34 15.18 15.09
CA GLY A 54 -6.40 14.76 16.12
C GLY A 54 -5.02 15.40 15.98
N TRP A 55 -3.98 14.65 16.35
CA TRP A 55 -2.61 15.13 16.44
C TRP A 55 -1.71 14.48 15.40
N ALA A 56 -0.93 15.28 14.67
CA ALA A 56 0.23 14.77 13.93
C ALA A 56 1.32 14.32 14.90
N ASP A 57 1.44 14.99 16.04
CA ASP A 57 2.28 14.61 17.17
C ASP A 57 1.60 15.07 18.47
N ARG A 58 1.16 14.12 19.29
CA ARG A 58 0.40 14.36 20.52
C ARG A 58 1.28 14.94 21.62
N GLU A 59 2.51 14.46 21.76
CA GLU A 59 3.44 14.84 22.84
C GLU A 59 3.88 16.30 22.70
N SER A 60 4.10 16.78 21.47
CA SER A 60 4.37 18.19 21.16
C SER A 60 3.11 19.03 20.89
N ARG A 61 1.92 18.41 20.93
CA ARG A 61 0.62 19.03 20.60
C ARG A 61 0.57 19.67 19.21
N ARG A 62 1.23 19.05 18.23
CA ARG A 62 1.13 19.45 16.82
C ARG A 62 -0.14 18.86 16.22
N THR A 63 -1.08 19.73 15.87
CA THR A 63 -2.36 19.33 15.26
C THR A 63 -2.14 18.67 13.91
N MET A 64 -2.97 17.66 13.59
CA MET A 64 -2.96 17.08 12.25
C MET A 64 -3.41 18.11 11.21
N THR A 65 -2.71 18.15 10.08
CA THR A 65 -3.06 18.98 8.92
C THR A 65 -3.33 18.09 7.71
N VAL A 66 -4.11 18.57 6.75
CA VAL A 66 -4.50 17.75 5.58
C VAL A 66 -3.30 17.45 4.66
N ASP A 67 -2.28 18.31 4.68
CA ASP A 67 -1.02 18.18 3.97
C ASP A 67 0.06 17.43 4.78
N ALA A 68 -0.30 16.80 5.90
CA ALA A 68 0.61 15.96 6.66
C ALA A 68 1.14 14.81 5.80
N VAL A 69 2.43 14.50 5.98
CA VAL A 69 3.13 13.42 5.29
C VAL A 69 3.12 12.18 6.19
N PHE A 70 2.83 11.02 5.62
CA PHE A 70 2.77 9.75 6.32
C PHE A 70 3.80 8.78 5.74
N ARG A 71 4.39 7.94 6.59
CA ARG A 71 5.12 6.74 6.15
C ARG A 71 4.08 5.77 5.59
N LEU A 72 4.18 5.41 4.31
CA LEU A 72 3.09 4.75 3.59
C LEU A 72 3.04 3.24 3.81
N ALA A 73 4.15 2.59 4.19
CA ALA A 73 4.24 1.14 4.20
C ALA A 73 3.65 0.56 2.90
N SER A 74 2.72 -0.38 3.01
CA SER A 74 2.13 -1.10 1.87
C SER A 74 1.25 -0.25 0.95
N VAL A 75 0.95 1.01 1.29
CA VAL A 75 0.37 1.98 0.35
C VAL A 75 1.35 2.31 -0.80
N SER A 76 2.65 2.03 -0.63
CA SER A 76 3.67 2.11 -1.70
C SER A 76 3.38 1.15 -2.87
N LYS A 77 2.75 0.00 -2.59
CA LYS A 77 2.57 -1.09 -3.57
C LYS A 77 1.78 -0.70 -4.83
N PRO A 78 0.59 -0.07 -4.74
CA PRO A 78 -0.12 0.40 -5.93
C PRO A 78 0.68 1.44 -6.74
N ILE A 79 1.53 2.26 -6.11
CA ILE A 79 2.39 3.23 -6.83
C ILE A 79 3.45 2.48 -7.66
N VAL A 80 4.18 1.54 -7.04
CA VAL A 80 5.22 0.76 -7.72
C VAL A 80 4.62 -0.20 -8.76
N SER A 81 3.45 -0.78 -8.48
CA SER A 81 2.71 -1.62 -9.43
C SER A 81 2.29 -0.82 -10.66
N THR A 82 1.84 0.43 -10.47
CA THR A 82 1.53 1.35 -11.57
C THR A 82 2.79 1.62 -12.41
N ALA A 83 3.94 1.88 -11.79
CA ALA A 83 5.20 2.08 -12.51
C ALA A 83 5.59 0.87 -13.38
N ALA A 84 5.46 -0.35 -12.86
CA ALA A 84 5.68 -1.57 -13.65
C ALA A 84 4.70 -1.67 -14.83
N LEU A 85 3.41 -1.37 -14.62
CA LEU A 85 2.41 -1.40 -15.68
C LEU A 85 2.63 -0.31 -16.74
N VAL A 86 3.20 0.84 -16.38
CA VAL A 86 3.61 1.87 -17.36
C VAL A 86 4.72 1.31 -18.27
N LEU A 87 5.68 0.58 -17.71
CA LEU A 87 6.71 -0.10 -18.51
C LEU A 87 6.12 -1.20 -19.41
N VAL A 88 5.05 -1.88 -18.97
CA VAL A 88 4.28 -2.82 -19.81
C VAL A 88 3.57 -2.08 -20.94
N ALA A 89 2.90 -0.96 -20.66
CA ALA A 89 2.25 -0.13 -21.67
C ALA A 89 3.24 0.40 -22.73
N GLN A 90 4.49 0.66 -22.32
CA GLN A 90 5.59 1.08 -23.20
C GLN A 90 6.22 -0.08 -23.99
N GLY A 91 5.79 -1.33 -23.78
CA GLY A 91 6.37 -2.52 -24.41
C GLY A 91 7.80 -2.86 -23.93
N ARG A 92 8.25 -2.27 -22.82
CA ARG A 92 9.58 -2.50 -22.22
C ARG A 92 9.58 -3.68 -21.25
N LEU A 93 8.41 -4.00 -20.70
CA LEU A 93 8.17 -5.12 -19.80
C LEU A 93 6.99 -5.94 -20.32
N ASN A 94 6.97 -7.24 -20.04
CA ASN A 94 5.85 -8.12 -20.34
C ASN A 94 5.39 -8.80 -19.05
N LEU A 95 4.09 -8.90 -18.83
CA LEU A 95 3.51 -9.49 -17.62
C LEU A 95 3.88 -10.97 -17.45
N ASP A 96 4.01 -11.71 -18.54
CA ASP A 96 4.10 -13.17 -18.54
C ASP A 96 5.51 -13.71 -18.88
N ASP A 97 6.43 -12.79 -19.20
CA ASP A 97 7.85 -13.10 -19.34
C ASP A 97 8.50 -13.37 -17.99
N GLY A 98 9.56 -14.19 -18.02
CA GLY A 98 10.36 -14.48 -16.84
C GLY A 98 11.19 -13.26 -16.47
N ILE A 99 11.26 -12.96 -15.17
CA ILE A 99 12.06 -11.83 -14.66
C ILE A 99 13.56 -12.11 -14.74
N ASP A 100 13.93 -13.35 -15.03
CA ASP A 100 15.28 -13.89 -15.02
C ASP A 100 16.19 -13.25 -16.08
N ARG A 101 15.60 -12.67 -17.13
CA ARG A 101 16.26 -11.83 -18.14
C ARG A 101 16.84 -10.53 -17.54
N TRP A 102 16.13 -9.94 -16.58
CA TRP A 102 16.47 -8.64 -15.99
C TRP A 102 17.18 -8.80 -14.63
N LEU A 103 16.83 -9.84 -13.89
CA LEU A 103 17.41 -10.18 -12.59
C LEU A 103 18.09 -11.55 -12.68
N PRO A 104 19.24 -11.67 -13.35
CA PRO A 104 19.88 -12.97 -13.60
C PRO A 104 20.37 -13.68 -12.34
N GLU A 105 20.65 -12.94 -11.28
CA GLU A 105 21.14 -13.47 -10.01
C GLU A 105 20.00 -13.82 -9.04
N PHE A 106 18.78 -13.32 -9.27
CA PHE A 106 17.62 -13.70 -8.49
C PHE A 106 17.08 -15.05 -8.98
N ARG A 107 17.53 -16.12 -8.34
CA ARG A 107 17.24 -17.52 -8.72
C ARG A 107 16.76 -18.34 -7.51
N PRO A 108 15.61 -17.98 -6.91
CA PRO A 108 15.05 -18.75 -5.81
C PRO A 108 14.70 -20.17 -6.27
N ARG A 109 14.69 -21.10 -5.32
CA ARG A 109 14.40 -22.52 -5.53
C ARG A 109 13.17 -22.94 -4.73
N LEU A 110 12.52 -24.01 -5.14
CA LEU A 110 11.53 -24.69 -4.32
C LEU A 110 12.23 -25.47 -3.19
N ALA A 111 11.46 -25.94 -2.20
CA ALA A 111 11.98 -26.73 -1.08
C ALA A 111 12.71 -28.02 -1.52
N ASP A 112 12.35 -28.58 -2.68
CA ASP A 112 13.01 -29.74 -3.28
C ASP A 112 14.28 -29.40 -4.09
N GLY A 113 14.68 -28.12 -4.11
CA GLY A 113 15.88 -27.61 -4.77
C GLY A 113 15.70 -27.28 -6.26
N ARG A 114 14.54 -27.51 -6.87
CA ARG A 114 14.29 -27.12 -8.28
C ARG A 114 14.29 -25.59 -8.44
N PRO A 115 14.88 -25.05 -9.52
CA PRO A 115 14.79 -23.62 -9.81
C PRO A 115 13.34 -23.24 -10.16
N ALA A 116 12.89 -22.08 -9.71
CA ALA A 116 11.57 -21.56 -10.02
C ALA A 116 11.63 -20.43 -11.06
N ARG A 117 10.69 -20.44 -12.01
CA ARG A 117 10.49 -19.32 -12.94
C ARG A 117 9.41 -18.39 -12.35
N ILE A 118 9.76 -17.13 -12.14
CA ILE A 118 8.84 -16.09 -11.66
C ILE A 118 8.58 -15.10 -12.79
N THR A 119 7.32 -14.70 -12.97
CA THR A 119 6.91 -13.67 -13.94
C THR A 119 6.60 -12.33 -13.27
N THR A 120 6.58 -11.25 -14.06
CA THR A 120 6.15 -9.93 -13.57
C THR A 120 4.73 -9.96 -13.01
N ARG A 121 3.81 -10.70 -13.65
CA ARG A 121 2.43 -10.90 -13.17
C ARG A 121 2.41 -11.50 -11.78
N GLN A 122 3.19 -12.55 -11.55
CA GLN A 122 3.25 -13.24 -10.25
C GLN A 122 3.82 -12.36 -9.15
N LEU A 123 4.75 -11.45 -9.48
CA LEU A 123 5.23 -10.44 -8.54
C LEU A 123 4.12 -9.44 -8.18
N LEU A 124 3.43 -8.91 -9.19
CA LEU A 124 2.34 -7.94 -9.03
C LEU A 124 1.14 -8.51 -8.26
N SER A 125 0.88 -9.81 -8.37
CA SER A 125 -0.27 -10.46 -7.75
C SER A 125 0.03 -11.21 -6.45
N HIS A 126 1.26 -11.17 -5.94
CA HIS A 126 1.69 -11.95 -4.77
C HIS A 126 1.44 -13.47 -4.91
N THR A 127 1.73 -14.01 -6.10
CA THR A 127 1.65 -15.46 -6.37
C THR A 127 3.01 -16.06 -6.72
N ALA A 128 4.10 -15.36 -6.39
CA ALA A 128 5.48 -15.76 -6.71
C ALA A 128 6.09 -16.79 -5.74
N GLY A 129 5.37 -17.22 -4.69
CA GLY A 129 5.91 -18.15 -3.68
C GLY A 129 6.86 -17.50 -2.66
N LEU A 130 7.02 -16.18 -2.70
CA LEU A 130 7.81 -15.41 -1.75
C LEU A 130 7.05 -15.22 -0.43
N ASP A 131 7.75 -14.75 0.60
CA ASP A 131 7.20 -14.51 1.93
C ASP A 131 7.56 -13.10 2.44
N TYR A 132 7.17 -12.80 3.68
CA TYR A 132 7.65 -11.70 4.50
C TYR A 132 8.25 -12.26 5.79
N ARG A 133 9.33 -11.66 6.31
CA ARG A 133 9.92 -12.10 7.58
C ARG A 133 8.92 -11.95 8.73
N PHE A 134 8.14 -10.87 8.76
CA PHE A 134 7.20 -10.64 9.84
C PHE A 134 6.11 -11.72 9.96
N PHE A 135 5.83 -12.53 8.93
CA PHE A 135 4.86 -13.64 8.99
C PHE A 135 5.41 -14.91 9.63
N GLU A 136 6.73 -14.99 9.84
CA GLU A 136 7.33 -16.16 10.44
C GLU A 136 6.75 -16.41 11.83
N ALA A 137 6.51 -17.68 12.16
CA ALA A 137 6.03 -18.09 13.47
C ALA A 137 7.14 -18.13 14.52
N ASP A 138 8.39 -18.15 14.09
CA ASP A 138 9.60 -18.23 14.91
C ASP A 138 10.52 -17.05 14.58
N ALA A 139 11.02 -16.38 15.61
CA ALA A 139 11.94 -15.24 15.47
C ALA A 139 13.25 -15.64 14.78
N ASP A 140 13.59 -16.93 14.80
CA ASP A 140 14.71 -17.52 14.07
C ASP A 140 14.25 -18.24 12.79
N GLY A 141 13.15 -17.80 12.15
CA GLY A 141 12.66 -18.35 10.89
C GLY A 141 13.65 -18.23 9.71
N PRO A 142 13.37 -18.89 8.57
CA PRO A 142 14.23 -18.86 7.37
C PRO A 142 14.67 -17.46 6.90
N TYR A 143 13.75 -16.49 6.79
CA TYR A 143 14.01 -15.11 6.38
C TYR A 143 14.78 -14.36 7.46
N ALA A 144 14.42 -14.54 8.74
CA ALA A 144 15.18 -13.97 9.85
C ALA A 144 16.64 -14.46 9.86
N ARG A 145 16.89 -15.77 9.73
CA ARG A 145 18.25 -16.35 9.67
C ARG A 145 19.03 -15.90 8.43
N ALA A 146 18.35 -15.69 7.31
CA ALA A 146 18.96 -15.13 6.10
C ALA A 146 19.23 -13.63 6.20
N GLY A 147 18.73 -12.95 7.25
CA GLY A 147 18.86 -11.51 7.44
C GLY A 147 18.01 -10.70 6.47
N VAL A 148 16.87 -11.22 6.02
CA VAL A 148 15.96 -10.51 5.11
C VAL A 148 15.30 -9.33 5.84
N SER A 149 15.28 -8.18 5.18
CA SER A 149 14.60 -6.96 5.63
C SER A 149 13.24 -6.84 4.96
N ASP A 150 12.22 -6.48 5.75
CA ASP A 150 10.85 -6.24 5.25
C ASP A 150 10.65 -4.80 4.72
N GLY A 151 11.71 -4.00 4.71
CA GLY A 151 11.72 -2.64 4.16
C GLY A 151 11.16 -1.56 5.09
N MET A 152 10.95 -1.87 6.38
CA MET A 152 10.49 -0.91 7.41
C MET A 152 11.47 -0.73 8.57
N ASP A 153 12.55 -1.51 8.59
CA ASP A 153 13.62 -1.50 9.58
C ASP A 153 14.85 -0.69 9.12
N ALA A 154 15.80 -0.48 10.04
CA ALA A 154 17.09 0.16 9.79
C ALA A 154 18.17 -0.87 9.40
N SER A 155 17.94 -1.66 8.33
CA SER A 155 18.78 -2.81 7.99
C SER A 155 20.18 -2.47 7.44
N GLY A 156 20.41 -1.26 6.95
CA GLY A 156 21.70 -0.81 6.42
C GLY A 156 22.20 -1.55 5.17
N ILE A 157 21.34 -2.36 4.52
CA ILE A 157 21.68 -3.13 3.32
C ILE A 157 21.18 -2.43 2.04
N SER A 158 21.71 -2.82 0.88
CA SER A 158 21.15 -2.41 -0.41
C SER A 158 19.96 -3.28 -0.81
N LEU A 159 19.14 -2.81 -1.75
CA LEU A 159 18.05 -3.60 -2.34
C LEU A 159 18.59 -4.90 -2.97
N GLY A 160 19.71 -4.81 -3.70
CA GLY A 160 20.36 -5.97 -4.31
C GLY A 160 20.83 -7.01 -3.28
N GLU A 161 21.38 -6.57 -2.14
CA GLU A 161 21.75 -7.49 -1.05
C GLU A 161 20.51 -8.13 -0.42
N ASN A 162 19.41 -7.40 -0.23
CA ASN A 162 18.17 -7.98 0.28
C ASN A 162 17.61 -9.03 -0.71
N LEU A 163 17.63 -8.75 -2.01
CA LEU A 163 17.24 -9.72 -3.05
C LEU A 163 18.11 -10.99 -3.02
N ARG A 164 19.42 -10.84 -2.82
CA ARG A 164 20.33 -11.99 -2.68
C ARG A 164 19.94 -12.85 -1.48
N ARG A 165 19.60 -12.23 -0.34
CA ARG A 165 19.13 -12.93 0.87
C ARG A 165 17.80 -13.64 0.63
N ILE A 166 16.82 -12.96 0.04
CA ILE A 166 15.53 -13.56 -0.34
C ILE A 166 15.75 -14.79 -1.23
N ALA A 167 16.62 -14.71 -2.23
CA ALA A 167 16.90 -15.81 -3.15
C ALA A 167 17.58 -17.03 -2.50
N THR A 168 18.14 -16.88 -1.29
CA THR A 168 18.74 -18.00 -0.54
C THR A 168 17.72 -18.85 0.20
N VAL A 169 16.51 -18.34 0.39
CA VAL A 169 15.43 -19.05 1.07
C VAL A 169 14.53 -19.75 0.05
N PRO A 170 14.16 -21.03 0.26
CA PRO A 170 13.22 -21.70 -0.61
C PRO A 170 11.85 -21.00 -0.68
N LEU A 171 11.22 -20.99 -1.86
CA LEU A 171 9.85 -20.53 -2.03
C LEU A 171 8.88 -21.43 -1.24
N LEU A 172 7.82 -20.82 -0.73
CA LEU A 172 6.76 -21.51 0.01
C LEU A 172 5.97 -22.49 -0.87
N TYR A 173 5.82 -22.16 -2.16
CA TYR A 173 5.04 -22.93 -3.13
C TYR A 173 5.50 -22.58 -4.56
N GLU A 174 5.03 -23.37 -5.54
CA GLU A 174 5.33 -23.14 -6.95
C GLU A 174 4.67 -21.84 -7.46
N PRO A 175 5.41 -20.93 -8.12
CA PRO A 175 4.84 -19.68 -8.60
C PRO A 175 3.57 -19.89 -9.44
N GLY A 176 2.49 -19.21 -9.05
CA GLY A 176 1.17 -19.28 -9.67
C GLY A 176 0.23 -20.34 -9.08
N THR A 177 0.68 -21.21 -8.16
CA THR A 177 -0.18 -22.27 -7.60
C THR A 177 -0.85 -21.92 -6.27
N ALA A 178 -0.44 -20.83 -5.62
CA ALA A 178 -1.05 -20.29 -4.42
C ALA A 178 -0.86 -18.76 -4.35
N TRP A 179 -1.57 -18.12 -3.40
CA TRP A 179 -1.43 -16.71 -3.08
C TRP A 179 -0.80 -16.55 -1.70
N GLY A 180 0.14 -15.61 -1.57
CA GLY A 180 0.85 -15.32 -0.32
C GLY A 180 1.47 -13.94 -0.36
N TYR A 181 0.99 -13.07 0.52
CA TYR A 181 1.50 -11.70 0.64
C TYR A 181 2.98 -11.69 1.00
N SER A 182 3.77 -10.88 0.30
CA SER A 182 5.23 -11.11 0.25
C SER A 182 6.06 -9.90 -0.18
N LEU A 183 7.38 -10.03 -0.09
CA LEU A 183 8.39 -9.11 -0.63
C LEU A 183 8.43 -9.02 -2.17
N ALA A 184 7.42 -9.56 -2.86
CA ALA A 184 7.34 -9.53 -4.32
C ALA A 184 7.40 -8.11 -4.92
N THR A 185 6.85 -7.10 -4.22
CA THR A 185 6.92 -5.71 -4.70
C THR A 185 8.30 -5.08 -4.55
N ASP A 186 9.13 -5.55 -3.62
CA ASP A 186 10.53 -5.14 -3.51
C ASP A 186 11.37 -5.73 -4.65
N VAL A 187 11.11 -6.99 -5.01
CA VAL A 187 11.68 -7.62 -6.22
C VAL A 187 11.19 -6.91 -7.49
N LEU A 188 9.92 -6.50 -7.53
CA LEU A 188 9.37 -5.69 -8.62
C LEU A 188 10.08 -4.33 -8.72
N GLY A 189 10.42 -3.70 -7.59
CA GLY A 189 11.22 -2.49 -7.53
C GLY A 189 12.57 -2.67 -8.23
N ALA A 190 13.32 -3.71 -7.88
CA ALA A 190 14.58 -4.02 -8.55
C ALA A 190 14.40 -4.33 -10.05
N LEU A 191 13.32 -5.00 -10.43
CA LEU A 191 12.99 -5.24 -11.84
C LEU A 191 12.76 -3.93 -12.60
N ILE A 192 12.04 -2.98 -12.00
CA ILE A 192 11.82 -1.64 -12.57
C ILE A 192 13.16 -0.92 -12.75
N GLU A 193 14.08 -0.97 -11.79
CA GLU A 193 15.41 -0.33 -11.93
C GLU A 193 16.17 -0.86 -13.16
N GLN A 194 16.18 -2.18 -13.35
CA GLN A 194 16.87 -2.81 -14.47
C GLN A 194 16.22 -2.50 -15.82
N VAL A 195 14.88 -2.51 -15.89
CA VAL A 195 14.15 -2.22 -17.13
C VAL A 195 14.21 -0.73 -17.47
N HIS A 196 14.11 0.13 -16.46
CA HIS A 196 14.11 1.58 -16.62
C HIS A 196 15.50 2.14 -16.94
N GLY A 197 16.53 1.65 -16.25
CA GLY A 197 17.91 2.11 -16.34
C GLY A 197 18.29 3.19 -15.32
N GLU A 198 17.42 3.50 -14.36
CA GLU A 198 17.67 4.45 -13.27
C GLU A 198 17.25 3.85 -11.91
N PRO A 199 17.77 4.38 -10.78
CA PRO A 199 17.30 3.97 -9.44
C PRO A 199 15.79 4.10 -9.26
N LEU A 200 15.21 3.27 -8.37
CA LEU A 200 13.75 3.10 -8.27
C LEU A 200 13.03 4.41 -7.92
N ASP A 201 13.63 5.27 -7.10
CA ASP A 201 13.08 6.57 -6.74
C ASP A 201 12.94 7.49 -7.97
N ALA A 202 13.95 7.52 -8.84
CA ALA A 202 13.94 8.27 -10.08
C ALA A 202 12.95 7.66 -11.08
N ALA A 203 12.92 6.33 -11.22
CA ALA A 203 11.98 5.64 -12.10
C ALA A 203 10.53 5.88 -11.69
N VAL A 204 10.18 5.72 -10.40
CA VAL A 204 8.82 6.00 -9.89
C VAL A 204 8.45 7.48 -10.09
N ARG A 205 9.40 8.40 -9.91
CA ARG A 205 9.19 9.82 -10.17
C ARG A 205 8.86 10.10 -11.63
N GLN A 206 9.62 9.54 -12.57
CA GLN A 206 9.41 9.76 -13.99
C GLN A 206 8.16 9.06 -14.52
N LEU A 207 7.88 7.85 -14.02
CA LEU A 207 6.79 7.00 -14.53
C LEU A 207 5.44 7.29 -13.87
N VAL A 208 5.39 7.81 -12.63
CA VAL A 208 4.13 7.92 -11.88
C VAL A 208 3.99 9.26 -11.15
N THR A 209 4.83 9.54 -10.15
CA THR A 209 4.55 10.67 -9.24
C THR A 209 4.71 12.02 -9.93
N GLY A 210 5.66 12.17 -10.85
CA GLY A 210 5.82 13.36 -11.68
C GLY A 210 4.62 13.61 -12.60
N PRO A 211 4.26 12.66 -13.50
CA PRO A 211 3.08 12.80 -14.36
C PRO A 211 1.77 13.09 -13.63
N LEU A 212 1.60 12.57 -12.41
CA LEU A 212 0.39 12.76 -11.60
C LEU A 212 0.46 13.97 -10.65
N GLY A 213 1.58 14.68 -10.59
CA GLY A 213 1.76 15.83 -9.70
C GLY A 213 1.77 15.46 -8.22
N MET A 214 2.25 14.26 -7.88
CA MET A 214 2.38 13.75 -6.51
C MET A 214 3.72 14.21 -5.89
N ALA A 215 3.84 15.52 -5.68
CA ALA A 215 5.12 16.17 -5.35
C ALA A 215 5.65 15.86 -3.93
N ASP A 216 4.78 15.43 -3.02
CA ASP A 216 5.13 15.11 -1.63
C ASP A 216 5.34 13.61 -1.42
N THR A 217 5.39 12.83 -2.50
CA THR A 217 5.45 11.36 -2.46
C THR A 217 6.76 10.82 -3.03
N GLY A 218 7.49 10.05 -2.22
CA GLY A 218 8.80 9.51 -2.57
C GLY A 218 9.36 8.55 -1.51
N PHE A 219 10.59 8.05 -1.71
CA PHE A 219 11.24 7.11 -0.78
C PHE A 219 11.97 7.79 0.40
N VAL A 220 12.10 9.12 0.35
CA VAL A 220 12.66 9.96 1.41
C VAL A 220 11.71 11.12 1.63
N ALA A 221 11.34 11.40 2.87
CA ALA A 221 10.50 12.55 3.20
C ALA A 221 11.30 13.85 3.04
N LEU A 222 10.78 14.78 2.24
CA LEU A 222 11.45 16.04 1.93
C LEU A 222 11.38 17.05 3.08
N ASP A 223 10.28 17.03 3.85
CA ASP A 223 10.04 17.93 4.98
C ASP A 223 9.68 17.12 6.23
N ALA A 224 10.66 16.98 7.12
CA ALA A 224 10.48 16.26 8.38
C ALA A 224 9.43 16.90 9.30
N GLN A 225 9.18 18.20 9.19
CA GLN A 225 8.21 18.91 10.04
C GLN A 225 6.76 18.58 9.66
N ARG A 226 6.52 18.11 8.43
CA ARG A 226 5.20 17.64 7.96
C ARG A 226 4.94 16.17 8.26
N VAL A 227 5.97 15.38 8.59
CA VAL A 227 5.80 13.95 8.84
C VAL A 227 5.04 13.71 10.14
N ALA A 228 3.96 12.95 10.10
CA ALA A 228 3.22 12.55 11.29
C ALA A 228 4.05 11.54 12.13
N THR A 229 4.04 11.72 13.44
CA THR A 229 4.65 10.79 14.40
C THR A 229 3.84 9.51 14.40
N ALA A 230 4.48 8.35 14.24
CA ALA A 230 3.81 7.06 14.26
C ALA A 230 3.56 6.59 15.71
N TYR A 231 2.41 5.99 15.96
CA TYR A 231 2.00 5.48 17.27
C TYR A 231 1.61 4.00 17.16
N VAL A 232 1.83 3.25 18.23
CA VAL A 232 1.40 1.87 18.39
C VAL A 232 0.16 1.84 19.27
N ASN A 233 -0.86 1.09 18.85
CA ASN A 233 -2.04 0.79 19.66
C ASN A 233 -1.61 0.20 21.01
N ASP A 234 -2.05 0.81 22.10
CA ASP A 234 -1.73 0.37 23.46
C ASP A 234 -2.83 0.83 24.45
N ALA A 235 -2.78 0.30 25.68
CA ALA A 235 -3.71 0.62 26.75
C ALA A 235 -3.02 1.41 27.88
N PRO A 236 -3.64 2.50 28.39
CA PRO A 236 -4.99 2.98 28.09
C PRO A 236 -5.08 3.84 26.82
N GLN A 237 -3.97 4.07 26.12
CA GLN A 237 -3.92 4.86 24.89
C GLN A 237 -2.64 4.52 24.09
N PRO A 238 -2.60 4.83 22.78
CA PRO A 238 -1.43 4.57 21.95
C PRO A 238 -0.16 5.26 22.47
N HIS A 239 1.00 4.61 22.38
CA HIS A 239 2.32 5.22 22.64
C HIS A 239 3.06 5.54 21.34
N PRO A 240 3.98 6.52 21.33
CA PRO A 240 4.83 6.76 20.17
C PRO A 240 5.67 5.52 19.82
N LEU A 241 5.69 5.13 18.55
CA LEU A 241 6.49 4.02 18.05
C LEU A 241 7.99 4.32 18.26
N ALA A 242 8.68 3.46 19.00
CA ALA A 242 10.11 3.59 19.23
C ALA A 242 10.94 3.03 18.08
N GLU A 243 12.17 3.53 17.94
CA GLU A 243 13.15 3.00 16.98
C GLU A 243 13.52 1.55 17.35
N GLY A 244 13.39 0.64 16.39
CA GLY A 244 13.64 -0.79 16.57
C GLY A 244 12.51 -1.55 17.28
N GLU A 245 11.39 -0.91 17.62
CA GLU A 245 10.26 -1.58 18.24
C GLU A 245 9.65 -2.62 17.29
N ILE A 246 9.42 -3.83 17.80
CA ILE A 246 8.83 -4.93 17.04
C ILE A 246 7.34 -4.99 17.40
N VAL A 247 6.48 -4.76 16.42
CA VAL A 247 5.02 -4.78 16.62
C VAL A 247 4.38 -5.75 15.64
N SER A 248 3.63 -6.71 16.16
CA SER A 248 3.01 -7.73 15.32
C SER A 248 1.64 -7.30 14.77
N PRO A 249 1.43 -7.33 13.44
CA PRO A 249 0.14 -7.01 12.83
C PRO A 249 -0.89 -8.13 12.99
N PHE A 250 -0.45 -9.36 13.29
CA PHE A 250 -1.29 -10.54 13.36
C PHE A 250 -0.92 -11.39 14.58
N GLU A 251 -1.89 -12.06 15.16
CA GLU A 251 -1.62 -13.03 16.21
C GLU A 251 -0.76 -14.19 15.67
N GLY A 252 0.23 -14.63 16.44
CA GLY A 252 1.13 -15.74 16.07
C GLY A 252 2.27 -15.39 15.11
N ALA A 253 2.35 -14.14 14.65
CA ALA A 253 3.44 -13.63 13.81
C ALA A 253 4.53 -12.95 14.67
N VAL A 254 5.81 -13.11 14.30
CA VAL A 254 6.95 -12.48 15.02
C VAL A 254 6.90 -10.95 14.99
N GLY A 255 6.25 -10.38 13.97
CA GLY A 255 6.01 -8.96 13.84
C GLY A 255 7.09 -8.18 13.10
N ILE A 256 6.84 -6.89 12.95
CA ILE A 256 7.64 -6.00 12.12
C ILE A 256 8.56 -5.17 13.01
N PRO A 257 9.89 -5.23 12.84
CA PRO A 257 10.78 -4.22 13.40
C PRO A 257 10.62 -2.91 12.64
N TYR A 258 10.25 -1.85 13.36
CA TYR A 258 10.06 -0.53 12.78
C TYR A 258 11.22 0.41 13.05
N SER A 259 11.59 1.15 12.02
CA SER A 259 12.45 2.32 12.11
C SER A 259 11.67 3.55 11.62
N PRO A 260 11.07 4.35 12.52
CA PRO A 260 10.52 5.64 12.13
C PRO A 260 11.58 6.53 11.46
N ALA A 261 12.85 6.44 11.86
CA ALA A 261 13.93 7.24 11.29
C ALA A 261 14.23 6.91 9.81
N ARG A 262 13.97 5.67 9.38
CA ARG A 262 14.25 5.18 8.02
C ARG A 262 13.82 6.13 6.91
N ILE A 263 12.64 6.76 7.04
CA ILE A 263 12.07 7.61 5.99
C ILE A 263 12.86 8.91 5.74
N PHE A 264 13.78 9.25 6.64
CA PHE A 264 14.65 10.42 6.54
C PHE A 264 16.07 10.06 6.06
N ASP A 265 16.39 8.77 5.95
CA ASP A 265 17.71 8.30 5.55
C ASP A 265 17.78 8.14 4.02
N PRO A 266 18.54 9.00 3.30
CA PRO A 266 18.70 8.86 1.86
C PRO A 266 19.53 7.64 1.45
N GLN A 267 20.17 6.94 2.38
CA GLN A 267 20.90 5.69 2.14
C GLN A 267 20.02 4.45 2.34
N ALA A 268 18.84 4.59 2.94
CA ALA A 268 17.89 3.48 3.04
C ALA A 268 17.46 3.05 1.63
N PHE A 269 17.62 1.77 1.30
CA PHE A 269 17.25 1.29 -0.03
C PHE A 269 15.77 1.55 -0.34
N PRO A 270 15.39 1.81 -1.60
CA PRO A 270 14.00 2.08 -1.95
C PRO A 270 13.17 0.78 -1.92
N SER A 271 12.56 0.47 -0.78
CA SER A 271 11.67 -0.68 -0.63
C SER A 271 10.38 -0.43 -1.39
N GLY A 272 10.21 -1.07 -2.55
CA GLY A 272 9.00 -0.89 -3.37
C GLY A 272 7.72 -1.34 -2.64
N GLY A 273 7.84 -2.28 -1.71
CA GLY A 273 6.72 -2.78 -0.93
C GLY A 273 6.33 -1.91 0.27
N ALA A 274 7.25 -1.13 0.85
CA ALA A 274 6.99 -0.48 2.14
C ALA A 274 7.65 0.90 2.36
N GLY A 275 8.56 1.32 1.48
CA GLY A 275 9.55 2.35 1.81
C GLY A 275 9.16 3.80 1.54
N MET A 276 7.96 4.08 1.01
CA MET A 276 7.59 5.45 0.62
C MET A 276 6.99 6.27 1.76
N ALA A 277 7.03 7.59 1.62
CA ALA A 277 6.18 8.55 2.30
C ALA A 277 5.32 9.31 1.28
N GLY A 278 4.21 9.87 1.73
CA GLY A 278 3.32 10.67 0.89
C GLY A 278 2.16 11.29 1.67
N THR A 279 1.36 12.09 0.98
CA THR A 279 0.15 12.70 1.51
C THR A 279 -1.09 11.93 1.06
N ALA A 280 -2.21 12.12 1.78
CA ALA A 280 -3.48 11.54 1.36
C ALA A 280 -3.94 12.08 0.00
N GLU A 281 -3.62 13.35 -0.30
CA GLU A 281 -4.00 14.00 -1.55
C GLU A 281 -3.23 13.45 -2.75
N ASP A 282 -1.91 13.25 -2.62
CA ASP A 282 -1.10 12.60 -3.66
C ASP A 282 -1.59 11.20 -3.95
N PHE A 283 -1.86 10.42 -2.89
CA PHE A 283 -2.34 9.06 -3.07
C PHE A 283 -3.74 9.02 -3.71
N LEU A 284 -4.63 9.94 -3.34
CA LEU A 284 -5.94 10.07 -3.97
C LEU A 284 -5.84 10.44 -5.47
N ARG A 285 -4.84 11.23 -5.89
CA ARG A 285 -4.58 11.50 -7.32
C ARG A 285 -4.29 10.22 -8.09
N LEU A 286 -3.48 9.31 -7.53
CA LEU A 286 -3.24 8.01 -8.15
C LEU A 286 -4.53 7.19 -8.28
N LEU A 287 -5.30 7.08 -7.19
CA LEU A 287 -6.53 6.30 -7.18
C LEU A 287 -7.55 6.85 -8.20
N GLU A 288 -7.75 8.16 -8.23
CA GLU A 288 -8.69 8.80 -9.17
C GLU A 288 -8.20 8.72 -10.62
N ALA A 289 -6.90 8.84 -10.87
CA ALA A 289 -6.32 8.65 -12.19
C ALA A 289 -6.58 7.23 -12.70
N LEU A 290 -6.36 6.20 -11.88
CA LEU A 290 -6.68 4.81 -12.25
C LEU A 290 -8.18 4.57 -12.39
N ARG A 291 -9.01 5.11 -11.48
CA ARG A 291 -10.47 4.90 -11.49
C ARG A 291 -11.14 5.47 -12.73
N GLN A 292 -10.78 6.71 -13.09
CA GLN A 292 -11.37 7.44 -14.21
C GLN A 292 -10.74 7.05 -15.57
N GLY A 293 -9.59 6.38 -15.54
CA GLY A 293 -8.74 6.16 -16.70
C GLY A 293 -7.74 7.31 -16.86
N CYS A 294 -6.45 7.01 -16.79
CA CYS A 294 -5.37 7.99 -16.76
C CYS A 294 -4.78 8.33 -18.13
N GLY A 295 -5.55 8.16 -19.21
CA GLY A 295 -5.17 8.54 -20.57
C GLY A 295 -3.81 7.97 -21.00
N ALA A 296 -2.83 8.86 -21.21
CA ALA A 296 -1.49 8.51 -21.70
C ALA A 296 -0.62 7.71 -20.72
N LEU A 297 -0.98 7.62 -19.43
CA LEU A 297 -0.18 6.90 -18.44
C LEU A 297 -0.39 5.38 -18.55
N LEU A 298 -1.64 4.93 -18.52
CA LEU A 298 -2.01 3.52 -18.73
C LEU A 298 -3.25 3.42 -19.62
N PRO A 299 -3.25 2.52 -20.62
CA PRO A 299 -4.45 2.19 -21.38
C PRO A 299 -5.49 1.54 -20.46
N ASN A 300 -6.78 1.78 -20.74
CA ASN A 300 -7.89 1.29 -19.94
C ASN A 300 -7.92 -0.24 -19.83
N GLU A 301 -7.43 -0.94 -20.86
CA GLU A 301 -7.30 -2.39 -20.88
C GLU A 301 -6.31 -2.89 -19.82
N LEU A 302 -5.20 -2.17 -19.60
CA LEU A 302 -4.25 -2.53 -18.53
C LEU A 302 -4.78 -2.15 -17.15
N ILE A 303 -5.59 -1.12 -17.02
CA ILE A 303 -6.29 -0.81 -15.75
C ILE A 303 -7.32 -1.90 -15.45
N ALA A 304 -8.05 -2.38 -16.46
CA ALA A 304 -8.97 -3.51 -16.31
C ALA A 304 -8.23 -4.81 -15.95
N GLU A 305 -7.05 -5.03 -16.55
CA GLU A 305 -6.14 -6.12 -16.18
C GLU A 305 -5.66 -6.02 -14.73
N MET A 306 -5.27 -4.82 -14.30
CA MET A 306 -4.86 -4.52 -12.93
C MET A 306 -5.97 -4.84 -11.91
N ALA A 307 -7.22 -4.58 -12.30
CA ALA A 307 -8.41 -4.80 -11.50
C ALA A 307 -9.01 -6.21 -11.59
N ARG A 308 -8.50 -7.09 -12.47
CA ARG A 308 -8.99 -8.46 -12.58
C ARG A 308 -8.38 -9.32 -11.48
N ASP A 309 -9.17 -10.20 -10.88
CA ASP A 309 -8.65 -11.22 -9.97
C ASP A 309 -7.62 -12.12 -10.69
N GLN A 310 -6.42 -12.21 -10.10
CA GLN A 310 -5.30 -13.00 -10.58
C GLN A 310 -5.06 -14.24 -9.70
N THR A 311 -5.84 -14.46 -8.64
CA THR A 311 -5.62 -15.59 -7.72
C THR A 311 -6.18 -16.90 -8.25
N GLY A 312 -6.93 -16.87 -9.36
CA GLY A 312 -7.53 -18.07 -9.96
C GLY A 312 -8.57 -18.73 -9.04
N GLY A 313 -9.27 -17.93 -8.23
CA GLY A 313 -10.28 -18.42 -7.28
C GLY A 313 -9.73 -18.82 -5.92
N GLN A 314 -8.42 -18.73 -5.69
CA GLN A 314 -7.84 -18.95 -4.36
C GLN A 314 -8.31 -17.86 -3.39
N GLU A 315 -8.58 -18.26 -2.15
CA GLU A 315 -8.95 -17.34 -1.07
C GLU A 315 -7.72 -16.62 -0.52
N LEU A 316 -7.88 -15.35 -0.20
CA LEU A 316 -6.90 -14.61 0.58
C LEU A 316 -7.08 -14.97 2.07
N PRO A 317 -6.02 -15.37 2.78
CA PRO A 317 -6.06 -15.55 4.23
C PRO A 317 -6.65 -14.33 4.94
N ASN A 318 -7.63 -14.58 5.83
CA ASN A 318 -8.31 -13.55 6.62
C ASN A 318 -9.05 -12.46 5.82
N ALA A 319 -9.32 -12.68 4.54
CA ALA A 319 -10.07 -11.76 3.68
C ALA A 319 -11.09 -12.51 2.80
N PRO A 320 -12.10 -13.15 3.42
CA PRO A 320 -13.11 -13.92 2.69
C PRO A 320 -13.84 -13.03 1.67
N GLY A 321 -14.09 -13.56 0.48
CA GLY A 321 -14.75 -12.82 -0.61
C GLY A 321 -13.82 -11.88 -1.38
N PHE A 322 -12.54 -11.77 -1.03
CA PHE A 322 -11.54 -11.01 -1.78
C PHE A 322 -10.63 -11.89 -2.61
N GLY A 323 -10.30 -11.42 -3.81
CA GLY A 323 -9.19 -11.89 -4.64
C GLY A 323 -8.07 -10.85 -4.65
N PHE A 324 -7.10 -11.02 -5.54
CA PHE A 324 -5.98 -10.08 -5.66
C PHE A 324 -5.66 -9.77 -7.13
N GLY A 325 -5.61 -8.48 -7.45
CA GLY A 325 -5.28 -7.96 -8.77
C GLY A 325 -3.78 -7.77 -8.96
N LEU A 326 -3.39 -6.76 -9.72
CA LEU A 326 -1.98 -6.38 -9.91
C LEU A 326 -1.67 -5.16 -9.01
N GLY A 327 -1.39 -5.42 -7.74
CA GLY A 327 -0.98 -4.42 -6.75
C GLY A 327 -1.98 -4.12 -5.62
N PHE A 328 -3.21 -4.64 -5.69
CA PHE A 328 -4.25 -4.47 -4.66
C PHE A 328 -5.25 -5.62 -4.64
N SER A 329 -6.03 -5.76 -3.56
CA SER A 329 -7.11 -6.75 -3.50
C SER A 329 -8.37 -6.26 -4.22
N VAL A 330 -9.18 -7.22 -4.67
CA VAL A 330 -10.40 -6.99 -5.44
C VAL A 330 -11.56 -7.73 -4.78
N LEU A 331 -12.65 -7.03 -4.46
CA LEU A 331 -13.85 -7.66 -3.91
C LEU A 331 -14.53 -8.54 -4.97
N ARG A 332 -14.71 -9.82 -4.67
CA ARG A 332 -15.37 -10.80 -5.54
C ARG A 332 -16.81 -11.11 -5.11
N ASP A 333 -17.05 -11.15 -3.80
CA ASP A 333 -18.34 -11.51 -3.23
C ASP A 333 -18.62 -10.64 -1.99
N GLN A 334 -19.64 -9.78 -2.09
CA GLN A 334 -20.04 -8.85 -1.03
C GLN A 334 -20.62 -9.56 0.19
N ALA A 335 -21.38 -10.63 -0.03
CA ALA A 335 -22.06 -11.34 1.03
C ALA A 335 -21.04 -12.09 1.88
N LEU A 336 -20.08 -12.76 1.23
CA LEU A 336 -18.99 -13.45 1.90
C LEU A 336 -18.05 -12.47 2.63
N ALA A 337 -17.82 -11.29 2.06
CA ALA A 337 -17.02 -10.23 2.68
C ALA A 337 -17.76 -9.42 3.76
N ALA A 338 -19.08 -9.61 3.91
CA ALA A 338 -19.96 -8.79 4.74
C ALA A 338 -19.69 -7.28 4.54
N SER A 339 -19.64 -6.84 3.28
CA SER A 339 -19.27 -5.47 2.89
C SER A 339 -20.39 -4.77 2.10
N PRO A 340 -20.67 -3.48 2.35
CA PRO A 340 -21.57 -2.68 1.51
C PRO A 340 -20.92 -2.22 0.19
N GLU A 341 -19.61 -2.46 0.03
CA GLU A 341 -18.82 -2.13 -1.16
C GLU A 341 -19.31 -2.89 -2.40
N SER A 342 -19.18 -2.30 -3.60
CA SER A 342 -19.58 -2.98 -4.83
C SER A 342 -18.59 -4.09 -5.23
N GLU A 343 -19.04 -5.19 -5.86
CA GLU A 343 -18.11 -6.17 -6.44
C GLU A 343 -17.17 -5.47 -7.44
N GLY A 344 -15.91 -5.90 -7.48
CA GLY A 344 -14.83 -5.22 -8.20
C GLY A 344 -14.18 -4.05 -7.45
N THR A 345 -14.60 -3.76 -6.21
CA THR A 345 -13.95 -2.73 -5.37
C THR A 345 -12.48 -3.09 -5.13
N TRP A 346 -11.60 -2.12 -5.39
CA TRP A 346 -10.16 -2.23 -5.11
C TRP A 346 -9.91 -1.81 -3.68
N ARG A 347 -9.01 -2.50 -2.96
CA ARG A 347 -8.60 -2.05 -1.64
C ARG A 347 -7.21 -2.53 -1.27
N TRP A 348 -6.59 -1.81 -0.35
CA TRP A 348 -5.44 -2.28 0.42
C TRP A 348 -5.28 -1.41 1.66
N GLY A 349 -4.12 -1.54 2.32
CA GLY A 349 -3.78 -0.72 3.47
C GLY A 349 -2.28 -0.54 3.62
N GLY A 350 -1.87 -0.06 4.79
CA GLY A 350 -0.48 0.13 5.16
C GLY A 350 -0.25 -0.10 6.64
N ALA A 351 0.86 -0.76 6.96
CA ALA A 351 1.19 -1.20 8.31
C ALA A 351 1.26 -0.04 9.32
N TYR A 352 1.63 1.17 8.90
CA TYR A 352 1.59 2.38 9.72
C TYR A 352 0.18 2.89 10.11
N GLY A 353 -0.89 2.17 9.71
CA GLY A 353 -2.27 2.49 10.07
C GLY A 353 -3.06 3.12 8.93
N HIS A 354 -2.99 2.56 7.72
CA HIS A 354 -3.67 3.13 6.54
C HIS A 354 -4.68 2.18 5.95
N ALA A 355 -5.76 2.75 5.41
CA ALA A 355 -6.75 2.04 4.62
C ALA A 355 -7.19 2.90 3.44
N TRP A 356 -7.49 2.25 2.32
CA TRP A 356 -8.06 2.92 1.16
C TRP A 356 -8.89 1.93 0.34
N PHE A 357 -9.87 2.45 -0.39
CA PHE A 357 -10.63 1.66 -1.35
C PHE A 357 -11.13 2.50 -2.52
N VAL A 358 -11.42 1.83 -3.63
CA VAL A 358 -12.00 2.40 -4.84
C VAL A 358 -13.18 1.54 -5.27
N ASP A 359 -14.39 2.08 -5.16
CA ASP A 359 -15.61 1.46 -5.65
C ASP A 359 -16.00 2.12 -6.97
N ARG A 360 -15.66 1.46 -8.08
CA ARG A 360 -15.91 1.99 -9.43
C ARG A 360 -17.39 2.07 -9.78
N VAL A 361 -18.21 1.15 -9.27
CA VAL A 361 -19.65 1.11 -9.54
C VAL A 361 -20.34 2.32 -8.91
N ARG A 362 -19.86 2.77 -7.74
CA ARG A 362 -20.35 3.98 -7.05
C ARG A 362 -19.60 5.25 -7.41
N GLY A 363 -18.53 5.15 -8.20
CA GLY A 363 -17.65 6.25 -8.56
C GLY A 363 -16.81 6.78 -7.39
N LEU A 364 -16.59 5.99 -6.34
CA LEU A 364 -15.97 6.42 -5.09
C LEU A 364 -14.48 6.06 -5.02
N SER A 365 -13.68 6.96 -4.46
CA SER A 365 -12.34 6.68 -3.94
C SER A 365 -12.22 7.24 -2.53
N VAL A 366 -11.75 6.43 -1.59
CA VAL A 366 -11.57 6.81 -0.18
C VAL A 366 -10.13 6.53 0.23
N VAL A 367 -9.51 7.54 0.87
CA VAL A 367 -8.18 7.44 1.46
C VAL A 367 -8.28 7.83 2.93
N ALA A 368 -7.81 6.95 3.80
CA ALA A 368 -7.66 7.21 5.23
C ALA A 368 -6.23 6.90 5.66
N LEU A 369 -5.43 7.95 5.81
CA LEU A 369 -4.09 7.84 6.37
C LEU A 369 -4.16 8.20 7.84
N THR A 370 -3.74 7.28 8.71
CA THR A 370 -3.65 7.54 10.16
C THR A 370 -2.21 7.43 10.61
N ASN A 371 -1.95 7.80 11.85
CA ASN A 371 -0.64 7.62 12.45
C ASN A 371 -0.66 6.57 13.58
N THR A 372 -1.59 5.61 13.55
CA THR A 372 -1.75 4.62 14.62
C THR A 372 -1.83 3.18 14.09
N LEU A 373 -0.79 2.39 14.39
CA LEU A 373 -0.67 0.96 14.10
C LEU A 373 -1.53 0.16 15.09
N TYR A 374 -2.35 -0.81 14.73
CA TYR A 374 -2.88 -1.14 13.41
C TYR A 374 -4.36 -0.74 13.31
N GLU A 375 -4.83 0.15 14.19
CA GLU A 375 -6.23 0.58 14.22
C GLU A 375 -6.68 1.14 12.85
N GLY A 376 -5.82 1.94 12.22
CA GLY A 376 -6.10 2.50 10.90
C GLY A 376 -5.92 1.53 9.71
N MET A 377 -5.44 0.31 9.94
CA MET A 377 -5.19 -0.70 8.90
C MET A 377 -6.19 -1.86 8.96
N SER A 378 -6.39 -2.42 10.15
CA SER A 378 -7.20 -3.61 10.40
C SER A 378 -8.07 -3.51 11.65
N GLY A 379 -8.02 -2.38 12.36
CA GLY A 379 -8.86 -2.13 13.51
C GLY A 379 -10.28 -1.71 13.15
N ARG A 380 -11.05 -1.41 14.19
CA ARG A 380 -12.48 -1.12 14.07
C ARG A 380 -12.73 0.16 13.25
N PHE A 381 -11.82 1.14 13.30
CA PHE A 381 -11.91 2.38 12.54
C PHE A 381 -12.12 2.15 11.03
N VAL A 382 -11.49 1.14 10.44
CA VAL A 382 -11.62 0.84 9.01
C VAL A 382 -13.07 0.50 8.64
N THR A 383 -13.72 -0.34 9.45
CA THR A 383 -15.12 -0.71 9.28
C THR A 383 -16.06 0.45 9.60
N ASP A 384 -15.84 1.15 10.73
CA ASP A 384 -16.64 2.32 11.14
C ASP A 384 -16.64 3.40 10.03
N LEU A 385 -15.48 3.66 9.42
CA LEU A 385 -15.32 4.65 8.34
C LEU A 385 -16.01 4.20 7.05
N ARG A 386 -15.79 2.95 6.62
CA ARG A 386 -16.47 2.37 5.44
C ARG A 386 -17.99 2.52 5.58
N ASP A 387 -18.53 2.10 6.72
CA ASP A 387 -19.98 2.13 6.94
C ASP A 387 -20.51 3.57 7.00
N ALA A 388 -19.74 4.53 7.54
CA ALA A 388 -20.08 5.95 7.52
C ALA A 388 -20.17 6.53 6.09
N VAL A 389 -19.28 6.09 5.19
CA VAL A 389 -19.30 6.46 3.76
C VAL A 389 -20.54 5.89 3.08
N TYR A 390 -20.84 4.60 3.26
CA TYR A 390 -21.94 3.92 2.56
C TYR A 390 -23.33 4.22 3.14
N GLY A 391 -23.47 4.37 4.45
CA GLY A 391 -24.73 4.76 5.09
C GLY A 391 -25.25 6.14 4.63
N ALA A 392 -24.41 6.93 3.95
CA ALA A 392 -24.79 8.14 3.26
C ALA A 392 -25.52 7.95 1.94
N LEU A 393 -25.16 6.88 1.24
CA LEU A 393 -25.56 6.64 -0.14
C LEU A 393 -26.89 5.91 -0.22
N GLU A 394 -27.28 5.21 0.86
CA GLU A 394 -28.56 4.50 0.96
C GLU A 394 -29.74 5.45 1.24
N GLY A 395 -29.50 6.59 1.90
CA GLY A 395 -30.53 7.60 2.19
C GLY A 395 -30.82 8.59 1.05
N ALA A 396 -30.21 8.42 -0.13
CA ALA A 396 -30.29 9.34 -1.27
C ALA A 396 -31.08 8.78 -2.47
N ARG A 397 -31.93 7.76 -2.24
CA ARG A 397 -32.83 7.20 -3.26
C ARG A 397 -34.23 7.77 -3.17
#